data_AF-A0A0H3J283-F1
#
_entry.id   AF-A0A0H3J283-F1
#
_cell.length_a   1.000
_cell.length_b   1.000
_cell.length_c   1.000
_cell.angle_alpha   90.00
_cell.angle_beta   90.00
_cell.angle_gamma   90.00
#
_symmetry.space_group_name_H-M   'P 1'
#
loop_
_entity.id
_entity.type
_entity.pdbx_description
1 polymer ?
#
loop_
_entity_poly.entity_id
_entity_poly.type
_entity_poly.pdbx_seq_one_letter_code
_entity_poly.pdbx_strand_id
1 'polypeptide(L)'
;MREYYKEHCYSGIYPSRIIHNMGVSGKISGAMNVVSEIKDAIPIIHSPKGCGFHYKYIARRRYLPLYKAQCSNLEEGDIIFGTEKKLREAILVYIEVL
;
A
#
# COMPACT_ATOMS: atom_id res chain seq x y z
N MET A 1 14.66 4.30 3.85
CA MET A 1 15.12 4.81 5.18
C MET A 1 15.23 6.33 5.22
N ARG A 2 15.58 7.03 4.13
CA ARG A 2 15.72 8.50 4.12
C ARG A 2 14.42 9.24 4.48
N GLU A 3 13.29 8.75 3.98
CA GLU A 3 11.95 9.27 4.26
C GLU A 3 11.46 9.01 5.70
N TYR A 4 11.89 7.91 6.34
CA TYR A 4 11.57 7.60 7.75
C TYR A 4 12.13 8.66 8.72
N TYR A 5 13.37 9.10 8.51
CA TYR A 5 13.97 10.15 9.34
C TYR A 5 13.33 11.52 9.08
N LYS A 6 12.91 11.80 7.84
CA LYS A 6 12.19 13.03 7.51
C LYS A 6 10.85 13.12 8.26
N GLU A 7 10.07 12.05 8.35
CA GLU A 7 8.82 12.05 9.12
C GLU A 7 9.04 12.42 10.57
N HIS A 8 10.08 11.86 11.19
CA HIS A 8 10.44 12.18 12.57
C HIS A 8 10.83 13.66 12.71
N CYS A 9 11.60 14.20 11.77
CA CYS A 9 11.96 15.62 11.74
C CYS A 9 10.77 16.55 11.51
N TYR A 10 9.82 16.20 10.62
CA TYR A 10 8.69 17.07 10.27
C TYR A 10 7.54 17.03 11.28
N SER A 11 7.29 15.87 11.90
CA SER A 11 6.16 15.71 12.81
C SER A 11 6.55 15.82 14.29
N GLY A 12 7.84 15.68 14.63
CA GLY A 12 8.32 15.56 16.01
C GLY A 12 7.83 14.28 16.72
N ILE A 13 7.08 13.42 16.03
CA ILE A 13 6.53 12.20 16.58
C ILE A 13 7.57 11.10 16.44
N TYR A 14 8.00 10.52 17.57
CA TYR A 14 8.78 9.28 17.52
C TYR A 14 7.84 8.14 17.15
N PRO A 15 8.03 7.51 15.97
CA PRO A 15 7.00 6.65 15.42
C PRO A 15 6.93 5.30 16.14
N SER A 16 7.82 4.96 17.08
CA SER A 16 7.81 3.65 17.75
C SER A 16 6.48 3.35 18.43
N ARG A 17 5.88 4.30 19.16
CA ARG A 17 4.62 4.08 19.89
C ARG A 17 3.43 3.94 18.93
N ILE A 18 3.41 4.72 17.86
CA ILE A 18 2.37 4.65 16.83
C ILE A 18 2.54 3.38 16.01
N ILE A 19 3.73 3.06 15.55
CA ILE A 19 4.02 1.83 14.80
C ILE A 19 3.77 0.61 15.68
N HIS A 20 4.02 0.66 16.99
CA HIS A 20 3.68 -0.43 17.91
C HIS A 20 2.16 -0.60 18.03
N ASN A 21 1.41 0.49 18.21
CA ASN A 21 -0.06 0.45 18.31
C ASN A 21 -0.75 0.13 16.98
N MET A 22 -0.14 0.54 15.87
CA MET A 22 -0.56 0.23 14.49
C MET A 22 0.16 -1.03 13.96
N GLY A 23 0.82 -1.80 14.85
CA GLY A 23 1.90 -2.74 14.57
C GLY A 23 1.53 -4.02 13.84
N VAL A 24 0.27 -4.16 13.45
CA VAL A 24 -0.20 -5.30 12.66
C VAL A 24 -0.51 -4.89 11.23
N SER A 25 0.34 -4.05 10.64
CA SER A 25 0.25 -3.71 9.21
C SER A 25 0.76 -4.85 8.29
N GLY A 26 1.04 -6.03 8.87
CA GLY A 26 1.35 -7.26 8.15
C GLY A 26 2.54 -7.16 7.18
N LYS A 27 2.68 -8.15 6.31
CA LYS A 27 3.74 -8.19 5.28
C LYS A 27 3.55 -7.09 4.22
N ILE A 28 2.30 -6.72 3.93
CA ILE A 28 1.95 -5.76 2.88
C ILE A 28 2.53 -4.38 3.19
N SER A 29 2.47 -3.90 4.43
CA SER A 29 3.01 -2.59 4.80
C SER A 29 4.50 -2.45 4.53
N GLY A 30 5.29 -3.51 4.80
CA GLY A 30 6.70 -3.55 4.46
C GLY A 30 6.93 -3.47 2.95
N ALA A 31 6.18 -4.27 2.17
CA ALA A 31 6.27 -4.27 0.71
C ALA A 31 5.90 -2.90 0.12
N MET A 32 4.80 -2.29 0.57
CA MET A 32 4.37 -0.96 0.14
C MET A 32 5.43 0.10 0.44
N ASN A 33 6.08 0.02 1.62
CA ASN A 33 7.16 0.94 1.97
C ASN A 33 8.37 0.80 1.03
N VAL A 34 8.73 -0.42 0.60
CA VAL A 34 9.83 -0.61 -0.34
C VAL A 34 9.46 -0.13 -1.75
N VAL A 35 8.31 -0.57 -2.27
CA VAL A 35 7.84 -0.20 -3.62
C VAL A 35 7.67 1.31 -3.75
N SER A 36 7.27 2.00 -2.68
CA SER A 36 7.13 3.47 -2.65
C SER A 36 8.42 4.27 -2.85
N GLU A 37 9.58 3.62 -2.77
CA GLU A 37 10.89 4.25 -3.00
C GLU A 37 11.38 4.04 -4.44
N ILE A 38 10.71 3.17 -5.21
CA ILE A 38 11.03 2.94 -6.62
C ILE A 38 10.40 4.06 -7.44
N LYS A 39 11.23 4.76 -8.20
CA LYS A 39 10.78 5.86 -9.07
C LYS A 39 9.78 5.36 -10.11
N ASP A 40 8.70 6.10 -10.29
CA ASP A 40 7.61 5.83 -11.24
C ASP A 40 6.92 4.46 -11.07
N ALA A 41 7.09 3.80 -9.92
CA ALA A 41 6.39 2.56 -9.60
C ALA A 41 4.96 2.82 -9.12
N ILE A 42 4.02 2.04 -9.65
CA ILE A 42 2.61 2.02 -9.24
C ILE A 42 2.36 0.67 -8.54
N PRO A 43 2.27 0.63 -7.19
CA PRO A 43 2.00 -0.61 -6.49
C PRO A 43 0.53 -1.05 -6.69
N ILE A 44 0.33 -2.33 -7.02
CA ILE A 44 -1.00 -2.96 -7.08
C ILE A 44 -1.16 -3.87 -5.86
N ILE A 45 -2.17 -3.59 -5.04
CA ILE A 45 -2.50 -4.35 -3.84
C ILE A 45 -3.59 -5.37 -4.23
N HIS A 46 -3.21 -6.63 -4.39
CA HIS A 46 -4.18 -7.69 -4.71
C HIS A 46 -4.96 -8.11 -3.46
N SER A 47 -6.05 -7.39 -3.16
CA SER A 47 -6.76 -7.51 -1.88
C SER A 47 -8.20 -6.96 -1.97
N PRO A 48 -9.03 -7.13 -0.92
CA PRO A 48 -10.31 -6.42 -0.81
C PRO A 48 -10.12 -4.90 -0.69
N LYS A 49 -11.15 -4.12 -1.07
CA LYS A 49 -11.10 -2.63 -1.03
C LYS A 49 -10.65 -2.04 0.31
N GLY A 50 -11.02 -2.65 1.44
CA GLY A 50 -10.66 -2.16 2.77
C GLY A 50 -9.15 -2.21 3.04
N CYS A 51 -8.51 -3.32 2.68
CA CYS A 51 -7.07 -3.45 2.74
C CYS A 51 -6.38 -2.50 1.75
N GLY A 52 -6.90 -2.40 0.52
CA GLY A 52 -6.40 -1.46 -0.48
C GLY A 52 -6.40 0.00 0.01
N PHE A 53 -7.48 0.43 0.67
CA PHE A 53 -7.55 1.75 1.30
C PHE A 53 -6.57 1.88 2.47
N HIS A 54 -6.59 0.94 3.41
CA HIS A 54 -5.74 0.99 4.61
C HIS A 54 -4.24 1.05 4.25
N TYR A 55 -3.79 0.24 3.30
CA TYR A 55 -2.38 0.15 2.91
C TYR A 55 -1.91 1.29 1.98
N LYS A 56 -2.80 2.20 1.54
CA LYS A 56 -2.39 3.51 1.00
C LYS A 56 -1.80 4.42 2.08
N TYR A 57 -2.26 4.26 3.31
CA TYR A 57 -1.91 5.09 4.47
C TYR A 57 -1.03 4.31 5.46
N ILE A 58 0.06 3.72 4.98
CA ILE A 58 0.98 2.99 5.84
C ILE A 58 1.54 3.91 6.95
N ALA A 59 1.61 3.38 8.17
CA ALA A 59 2.08 4.13 9.35
C ALA A 59 3.52 4.68 9.22
N ARG A 60 4.32 4.13 8.30
CA ARG A 60 5.71 4.54 8.03
C ARG A 60 5.86 5.66 6.99
N ARG A 61 4.77 6.05 6.31
CA ARG A 61 4.72 7.14 5.31
C ARG A 61 3.44 7.95 5.45
N ARG A 62 3.11 8.36 6.69
CA ARG A 62 1.85 9.07 6.98
C ARG A 62 1.75 10.43 6.29
N TYR A 63 2.87 11.13 6.15
CA TYR A 63 2.96 12.43 5.50
C TYR A 63 2.92 12.35 3.97
N LEU A 64 3.16 11.16 3.40
CA LEU A 64 3.16 10.94 1.96
C LEU A 64 2.48 9.60 1.63
N PRO A 65 1.14 9.54 1.74
CA PRO A 65 0.37 8.38 1.33
C PRO A 65 0.64 7.97 -0.12
N LEU A 66 0.47 6.69 -0.42
CA LEU A 66 0.63 6.18 -1.78
C LEU A 66 -0.64 6.39 -2.58
N TYR A 67 -0.90 7.64 -2.96
CA TYR A 67 -2.12 8.03 -3.69
C TYR A 67 -2.33 7.23 -4.98
N LYS A 68 -1.24 6.95 -5.69
CA LYS A 68 -1.25 6.18 -6.94
C LYS A 68 -1.37 4.67 -6.73
N ALA A 69 -1.29 4.16 -5.49
CA ALA A 69 -1.45 2.72 -5.27
C ALA A 69 -2.83 2.26 -5.70
N GLN A 70 -2.88 1.05 -6.25
CA GLN A 70 -4.09 0.47 -6.82
C GLN A 70 -4.50 -0.77 -6.06
N CYS A 71 -5.73 -1.21 -6.28
CA CYS A 71 -6.29 -2.39 -5.63
C CYS A 71 -7.08 -3.20 -6.67
N SER A 72 -6.95 -4.53 -6.63
CA SER A 72 -7.74 -5.41 -7.51
C SER A 72 -9.20 -5.60 -7.05
N ASN A 73 -9.55 -5.10 -5.86
CA ASN A 73 -10.88 -5.18 -5.27
C ASN A 73 -11.46 -6.60 -5.26
N LEU A 74 -10.84 -7.46 -4.45
CA LEU A 74 -11.36 -8.80 -4.21
C LEU A 74 -12.69 -8.76 -3.46
N GLU A 75 -13.63 -9.55 -3.93
CA GLU A 75 -14.99 -9.73 -3.44
C GLU A 75 -15.22 -11.20 -3.09
N GLU A 76 -16.34 -11.49 -2.43
CA GLU A 76 -16.65 -12.84 -1.94
C GLU A 76 -16.66 -13.89 -3.05
N GLY A 77 -17.19 -13.55 -4.23
CA GLY A 77 -17.20 -14.45 -5.39
C GLY A 77 -15.80 -14.88 -5.86
N ASP A 78 -14.78 -14.02 -5.72
CA ASP A 78 -13.43 -14.34 -6.17
C ASP A 78 -12.74 -15.40 -5.28
N ILE A 79 -13.27 -15.63 -4.06
CA ILE A 79 -12.83 -16.72 -3.18
C ILE A 79 -13.17 -18.08 -3.81
N ILE A 80 -14.32 -18.15 -4.50
CA ILE A 80 -14.84 -19.37 -5.10
C ILE A 80 -14.30 -19.54 -6.53
N PHE A 81 -14.37 -18.48 -7.34
CA PHE A 81 -14.08 -18.55 -8.77
C PHE A 81 -12.63 -18.20 -9.12
N GLY A 82 -11.84 -17.82 -8.13
CA GLY A 82 -10.45 -17.41 -8.30
C GLY A 82 -10.30 -15.93 -8.65
N THR A 83 -9.06 -15.45 -8.55
CA THR A 83 -8.74 -14.01 -8.59
C THR A 83 -7.87 -13.60 -9.79
N GLU A 84 -7.51 -14.56 -10.65
CA GLU A 84 -6.57 -14.37 -11.76
C GLU A 84 -7.04 -13.27 -12.72
N LYS A 85 -8.31 -13.32 -13.14
CA LYS A 85 -8.90 -12.36 -14.08
C LYS A 85 -8.81 -10.93 -13.54
N LYS A 86 -9.20 -10.72 -12.27
CA LYS A 86 -9.13 -9.38 -11.64
C LYS A 86 -7.69 -8.88 -11.50
N LEU A 87 -6.74 -9.76 -11.21
CA LEU A 87 -5.32 -9.37 -11.16
C LEU A 87 -4.83 -8.92 -12.55
N ARG A 88 -5.15 -9.69 -13.60
CA ARG A 88 -4.80 -9.35 -14.97
C ARG A 88 -5.43 -8.03 -15.41
N GLU A 89 -6.71 -7.83 -15.14
CA GLU A 89 -7.41 -6.58 -15.44
C GLU A 89 -6.80 -5.38 -14.71
N ALA A 90 -6.47 -5.53 -13.42
CA ALA A 90 -5.79 -4.49 -12.68
C ALA A 90 -4.44 -4.14 -13.35
N ILE A 91 -3.62 -5.13 -13.70
CA ILE A 91 -2.34 -4.87 -14.37
C ILE A 91 -2.54 -4.13 -15.70
N LEU A 92 -3.48 -4.56 -16.53
CA LEU A 92 -3.74 -3.95 -17.85
C LEU A 92 -4.24 -2.52 -17.75
N VAL A 93 -5.23 -2.26 -16.90
CA VAL A 93 -5.79 -0.91 -16.68
C VAL A 93 -4.69 0.07 -16.28
N TYR A 94 -3.69 -0.36 -15.52
CA TYR A 94 -2.64 0.55 -15.04
C TYR A 94 -1.39 0.60 -15.92
N ILE A 95 -1.23 -0.32 -16.87
CA ILE A 95 -0.26 -0.17 -17.97
C ILE A 95 -0.72 0.93 -18.93
N GLU A 96 -2.02 1.05 -19.21
CA GLU A 96 -2.58 2.06 -20.12
C GLU A 96 -2.55 3.50 -19.55
N VAL A 97 -2.27 3.65 -18.25
CA VAL A 97 -2.21 4.94 -17.54
C VAL A 97 -0.77 5.50 -17.48
N LEU A 98 0.22 4.74 -17.97
CA LEU A 98 1.63 5.15 -18.10
C LEU A 98 1.91 5.74 -19.49
#